data_AF-A0A382USN2-F1
#
_entry.id   AF-A0A382USN2-F1
#
_cell.length_a   1.000
_cell.length_b   1.000
_cell.length_c   1.000
_cell.angle_alpha   90.00
_cell.angle_beta   90.00
_cell.angle_gamma   90.00
#
_symmetry.space_group_name_H-M   'P 1'
#
loop_
_entity.id
_entity.type
_entity.pdbx_description
1 polymer ?
#
loop_
_entity_poly.entity_id
_entity_poly.type
_entity_poly.pdbx_seq_one_letter_code
_entity_poly.pdbx_strand_id
1 'polypeptide(L)'
;MSSIQPFQSSFLHPLLFAFFPIIAVYSVNIGLIQLEQFILPTLLIVGSALLFFLCLKYILKNGKKAALIVSLAFIIFFSFGHVYNMLNQVSIGDTDLGSNSILLPIFAILFGIGSFLIIKTKRTLDNATSTVNIISVVFIFVIIITIGIETFGCDECLIQQNITNIDFFSDERVDFSSYFEDHSFSISESNSLPNVYYIILDGYPRNDVLKKHLNFDNSEFTNFLNQRG
;
A
#
# COMPACT_ATOMS: atom_id res chain seq x y z
N MET A 1 -1.89 -5.13 47.96
CA MET A 1 -1.70 -5.58 46.56
C MET A 1 -2.21 -4.50 45.63
N SER A 2 -1.34 -3.60 45.18
CA SER A 2 -1.65 -2.58 44.19
C SER A 2 -1.59 -3.23 42.81
N SER A 3 -2.73 -3.37 42.14
CA SER A 3 -2.78 -3.79 40.75
C SER A 3 -2.12 -2.72 39.89
N ILE A 4 -0.98 -3.07 39.30
CA ILE A 4 -0.34 -2.27 38.26
C ILE A 4 -1.23 -2.39 37.02
N GLN A 5 -2.10 -1.40 36.77
CA GLN A 5 -2.79 -1.23 35.48
C GLN A 5 -2.14 -0.06 34.73
N PRO A 6 -1.05 -0.29 33.97
CA PRO A 6 -0.28 0.79 33.34
C PRO A 6 -1.01 1.44 32.15
N PHE A 7 -2.17 0.90 31.73
CA PHE A 7 -2.86 1.31 30.50
C PHE A 7 -4.16 2.11 30.70
N GLN A 8 -4.62 2.36 31.93
CA GLN A 8 -5.93 3.00 32.15
C GLN A 8 -6.04 4.48 31.71
N SER A 9 -4.91 5.16 31.48
CA SER A 9 -4.88 6.60 31.12
C SER A 9 -4.10 6.91 29.83
N SER A 10 -3.48 5.92 29.20
CA SER A 10 -2.63 6.17 28.04
C SER A 10 -3.47 6.19 26.76
N PHE A 11 -3.30 7.20 25.91
CA PHE A 11 -4.02 7.34 24.64
C PHE A 11 -3.07 7.04 23.47
N LEU A 12 -2.43 5.87 23.48
CA LEU A 12 -1.39 5.53 22.49
C LEU A 12 -1.98 5.04 21.16
N HIS A 13 -3.13 4.37 21.22
CA HIS A 13 -3.75 3.77 20.05
C HIS A 13 -3.93 4.70 18.82
N PRO A 14 -4.21 6.02 18.92
CA PRO A 14 -4.34 6.86 17.73
C PRO A 14 -3.04 6.92 16.93
N LEU A 15 -1.90 7.01 17.62
CA LEU A 15 -0.58 7.06 16.99
C LEU A 15 -0.16 5.68 16.50
N LEU A 16 -0.46 4.61 17.25
CA LEU A 16 -0.12 3.24 16.84
C LEU A 16 -0.92 2.79 15.61
N PHE A 17 -2.21 3.12 15.53
CA PHE A 17 -3.02 2.86 14.32
C PHE A 17 -2.58 3.71 13.13
N ALA A 18 -2.07 4.92 13.36
CA ALA A 18 -1.49 5.74 12.29
C ALA A 18 -0.14 5.18 11.80
N PHE A 19 0.67 4.64 12.70
CA PHE A 19 1.96 4.05 12.37
C PHE A 19 1.85 2.69 11.69
N PHE A 20 0.92 1.85 12.14
CA PHE A 20 0.67 0.48 11.67
C PHE A 20 0.70 0.30 10.14
N PRO A 21 -0.10 1.02 9.33
CA PRO A 21 -0.15 0.79 7.89
C PRO A 21 1.17 1.16 7.20
N ILE A 22 1.89 2.15 7.72
CA ILE A 22 3.17 2.59 7.17
C ILE A 22 4.20 1.46 7.37
N ILE A 23 4.34 0.99 8.61
CA ILE A 23 5.29 -0.08 8.92
C ILE A 23 4.91 -1.41 8.25
N ALA A 24 3.62 -1.67 8.01
CA ALA A 24 3.17 -2.82 7.21
C ALA A 24 3.68 -2.74 5.76
N VAL A 25 3.53 -1.58 5.10
CA VAL A 25 4.06 -1.38 3.74
C VAL A 25 5.57 -1.50 3.72
N TYR A 26 6.28 -0.97 4.72
CA TYR A 26 7.72 -1.14 4.81
C TYR A 26 8.14 -2.61 4.97
N SER A 27 7.41 -3.38 5.79
CA SER A 27 7.76 -4.79 6.06
C SER A 27 7.84 -5.65 4.80
N VAL A 28 6.95 -5.42 3.83
CA VAL A 28 6.93 -6.16 2.56
C VAL A 28 7.83 -5.55 1.48
N ASN A 29 8.46 -4.40 1.77
CA ASN A 29 9.35 -3.68 0.84
C ASN A 29 10.75 -3.46 1.41
N ILE A 30 11.13 -4.18 2.48
CA ILE A 30 12.35 -3.92 3.25
C ILE A 30 13.64 -4.09 2.43
N GLY A 31 13.61 -4.93 1.39
CA GLY A 31 14.72 -5.11 0.44
C GLY A 31 14.77 -4.10 -0.71
N LEU A 32 13.71 -3.30 -0.90
CA LEU A 32 13.58 -2.34 -2.01
C LEU A 32 13.72 -0.89 -1.53
N ILE A 33 13.23 -0.58 -0.33
CA ILE A 33 13.13 0.77 0.20
C ILE A 33 14.10 0.94 1.36
N GLN A 34 15.02 1.89 1.24
CA GLN A 34 15.94 2.26 2.31
C GLN A 34 15.19 2.90 3.48
N LEU A 35 15.66 2.69 4.71
CA LEU A 35 14.99 3.13 5.93
C LEU A 35 14.83 4.67 6.01
N GLU A 36 15.74 5.43 5.41
CA GLU A 36 15.69 6.90 5.37
C GLU A 36 14.47 7.42 4.60
N GLN A 37 14.07 6.70 3.54
CA GLN A 37 12.92 7.07 2.71
C GLN A 37 11.59 6.87 3.45
N PHE A 38 11.59 6.06 4.51
CA PHE A 38 10.43 5.77 5.35
C PHE A 38 10.17 6.82 6.43
N ILE A 39 11.19 7.57 6.84
CA ILE A 39 11.13 8.53 7.95
C ILE A 39 10.12 9.65 7.65
N LEU A 40 10.18 10.24 6.45
CA LEU A 40 9.32 11.37 6.10
C LEU A 40 7.83 10.99 6.04
N PRO A 41 7.39 9.93 5.32
CA PRO A 41 6.00 9.47 5.36
C PRO A 41 5.51 9.15 6.77
N THR A 42 6.36 8.52 7.59
CA THR A 42 6.06 8.22 8.98
C THR A 42 5.76 9.47 9.79
N LEU A 43 6.63 10.47 9.69
CA LEU A 43 6.48 11.73 10.42
C LEU A 43 5.23 12.48 9.98
N LEU A 44 4.92 12.50 8.67
CA LEU A 44 3.71 13.14 8.15
C LEU A 44 2.43 12.46 8.65
N ILE A 45 2.36 11.13 8.61
CA ILE A 45 1.15 10.39 8.99
C ILE A 45 0.97 10.38 10.52
N VAL A 46 2.02 10.06 11.29
CA VAL A 46 1.95 10.07 12.76
C VAL A 46 1.77 11.50 13.28
N GLY A 47 2.41 12.49 12.64
CA GLY A 47 2.23 13.91 12.94
C GLY A 47 0.82 14.40 12.66
N SER A 48 0.21 14.00 11.54
CA SER A 48 -1.18 14.32 11.25
C SER A 48 -2.14 13.65 12.22
N ALA A 49 -1.88 12.42 12.65
CA ALA A 49 -2.64 11.73 13.69
C ALA A 49 -2.58 12.47 15.05
N LEU A 50 -1.38 12.91 15.44
CA LEU A 50 -1.18 13.70 16.65
C LEU A 50 -1.93 15.02 16.58
N LEU A 51 -1.80 15.76 15.47
CA LEU A 51 -2.51 17.01 15.27
C LEU A 51 -4.02 16.81 15.31
N PHE A 52 -4.54 15.80 14.60
CA PHE A 52 -5.96 15.50 14.58
C PHE A 52 -6.49 15.13 15.96
N PHE A 53 -5.73 14.34 16.73
CA PHE A 53 -6.04 14.03 18.12
C PHE A 53 -6.08 15.27 19.01
N LEU A 54 -5.09 16.16 18.91
CA LEU A 54 -5.05 17.40 19.70
C LEU A 54 -6.23 18.32 19.37
N CYS A 55 -6.55 18.49 18.08
CA CYS A 55 -7.71 19.25 17.62
C CYS A 55 -9.02 18.68 18.17
N LEU A 56 -9.25 17.37 18.04
CA LEU A 56 -10.46 16.73 18.57
C LEU A 56 -10.51 16.74 20.09
N LYS A 57 -9.37 16.57 20.77
CA LYS A 57 -9.28 16.65 22.23
C LYS A 57 -9.68 18.06 22.69
N TYR A 58 -9.25 19.09 21.98
CA TYR A 58 -9.64 20.47 22.25
C TYR A 58 -11.14 20.71 22.02
N ILE A 59 -11.69 20.27 20.88
CA ILE A 59 -13.10 20.45 20.51
C ILE A 59 -14.04 19.68 21.46
N LEU A 60 -13.74 18.41 21.72
CA LEU A 60 -14.60 17.52 22.51
C LEU A 60 -14.35 17.62 24.02
N LYS A 61 -13.25 18.27 24.43
CA LYS A 61 -12.77 18.35 25.82
C LYS A 61 -12.68 16.98 26.51
N ASN A 62 -12.50 15.92 25.73
CA ASN A 62 -12.49 14.54 26.19
C ASN A 62 -11.46 13.73 25.40
N GLY A 63 -10.33 13.42 26.04
CA GLY A 63 -9.22 12.69 25.42
C GLY A 63 -9.59 11.28 24.96
N LYS A 64 -10.42 10.55 25.72
CA LYS A 64 -10.85 9.18 25.37
C LYS A 64 -11.68 9.16 24.09
N LYS A 65 -12.66 10.07 23.99
CA LYS A 65 -13.50 10.22 22.79
C LYS A 65 -12.67 10.65 21.58
N ALA A 66 -11.81 11.65 21.75
CA ALA A 66 -10.94 12.13 20.69
C ALA A 66 -10.02 11.02 20.17
N ALA A 67 -9.36 10.28 21.07
CA ALA A 67 -8.49 9.17 20.70
C ALA A 67 -9.25 8.11 19.90
N LEU A 68 -10.45 7.70 20.36
CA LEU A 68 -11.24 6.65 19.71
C LEU A 68 -11.69 7.08 18.31
N ILE A 69 -12.08 8.34 18.13
CA ILE A 69 -12.47 8.88 16.82
C ILE A 69 -11.28 8.93 15.86
N VAL A 70 -10.09 9.33 16.34
CA VAL A 70 -8.89 9.31 15.49
C VAL A 70 -8.54 7.89 15.08
N SER A 71 -8.52 6.94 16.02
CA SER A 71 -8.28 5.52 15.66
C SER A 71 -9.31 4.98 14.69
N LEU A 72 -10.59 5.30 14.88
CA LEU A 72 -11.64 4.93 13.94
C LEU A 72 -11.38 5.52 12.54
N ALA A 73 -10.97 6.79 12.46
CA ALA A 73 -10.65 7.45 11.19
C ALA A 73 -9.51 6.73 10.46
N PHE A 74 -8.42 6.41 11.16
CA PHE A 74 -7.27 5.71 10.60
C PHE A 74 -7.63 4.29 10.14
N ILE A 75 -8.37 3.54 10.94
CA ILE A 75 -8.82 2.18 10.57
C ILE A 75 -9.69 2.24 9.30
N ILE A 76 -10.67 3.16 9.24
CA ILE A 76 -11.56 3.31 8.09
C ILE A 76 -10.79 3.77 6.85
N PHE A 77 -9.93 4.78 6.98
CA PHE A 77 -9.15 5.31 5.85
C PHE A 77 -8.24 4.24 5.24
N PHE A 78 -7.46 3.53 6.06
CA PHE A 78 -6.51 2.54 5.56
C PHE A 78 -7.15 1.22 5.14
N SER A 79 -8.35 0.88 5.65
CA SER A 79 -9.10 -0.27 5.16
C SER A 79 -9.79 -0.04 3.81
N PHE A 80 -10.03 1.21 3.42
CA PHE A 80 -10.72 1.56 2.17
C PHE A 80 -10.08 0.90 0.94
N GLY A 81 -8.76 1.04 0.77
CA GLY A 81 -8.04 0.47 -0.39
C GLY A 81 -8.10 -1.05 -0.44
N HIS A 82 -8.05 -1.73 0.71
CA HIS A 82 -8.16 -3.19 0.75
C HIS A 82 -9.55 -3.66 0.37
N VAL A 83 -10.60 -2.99 0.86
CA VAL A 83 -11.98 -3.32 0.49
C VAL A 83 -12.25 -2.99 -0.98
N TYR A 84 -11.75 -1.86 -1.46
CA TYR A 84 -11.79 -1.49 -2.88
C TYR A 84 -11.19 -2.59 -3.75
N ASN A 85 -9.96 -3.02 -3.46
CA ASN A 85 -9.28 -4.07 -4.23
C ASN A 85 -10.04 -5.41 -4.21
N MET A 86 -10.71 -5.74 -3.10
CA MET A 86 -11.52 -6.95 -3.00
C MET A 86 -12.81 -6.87 -3.81
N LEU A 87 -13.40 -5.68 -3.95
CA LEU A 87 -14.71 -5.47 -4.58
C LEU A 87 -14.65 -4.98 -6.02
N ASN A 88 -13.51 -4.44 -6.49
CA ASN A 88 -13.34 -3.90 -7.85
C ASN A 88 -13.48 -4.96 -8.97
N GLN A 89 -13.59 -6.24 -8.63
CA GLN A 89 -13.89 -7.33 -9.56
C GLN A 89 -15.28 -7.94 -9.35
N VAL A 90 -16.07 -7.38 -8.43
CA VAL A 90 -17.39 -7.89 -8.07
C VAL A 90 -18.45 -6.94 -8.61
N SER A 91 -19.10 -7.36 -9.69
CA SER A 91 -20.31 -6.71 -10.21
C SER A 91 -21.56 -7.49 -9.78
N ILE A 92 -22.62 -6.77 -9.40
CA ILE A 92 -23.96 -7.33 -9.25
C ILE A 92 -24.82 -6.73 -10.36
N GLY A 93 -25.10 -7.55 -11.39
CA GLY A 93 -25.69 -7.06 -12.63
C GLY A 93 -24.76 -6.04 -13.29
N ASP A 94 -25.30 -4.85 -13.61
CA ASP A 94 -24.55 -3.77 -14.24
C ASP A 94 -23.88 -2.83 -13.22
N THR A 95 -24.00 -3.10 -11.91
CA THR A 95 -23.44 -2.25 -10.86
C THR A 95 -22.09 -2.80 -10.40
N ASP A 96 -21.04 -2.02 -10.62
CA ASP A 96 -19.71 -2.24 -10.05
C ASP A 96 -19.70 -1.83 -8.57
N LEU A 97 -19.62 -2.82 -7.68
CA LEU A 97 -19.60 -2.59 -6.23
C LEU A 97 -18.29 -1.97 -5.73
N GLY A 98 -17.20 -2.17 -6.46
CA GLY A 98 -15.92 -1.57 -6.15
C GLY A 98 -15.86 -0.09 -6.51
N SER A 99 -16.82 0.42 -7.28
CA SER A 99 -16.83 1.82 -7.71
C SER A 99 -16.67 2.80 -6.54
N ASN A 100 -15.74 3.74 -6.67
CA ASN A 100 -15.49 4.79 -5.69
C ASN A 100 -16.76 5.60 -5.37
N SER A 101 -17.67 5.73 -6.36
CA SER A 101 -18.96 6.40 -6.19
C SER A 101 -19.88 5.72 -5.18
N ILE A 102 -19.71 4.42 -4.94
CA ILE A 102 -20.49 3.63 -3.97
C ILE A 102 -19.72 3.49 -2.66
N LEU A 103 -18.44 3.11 -2.74
CA LEU A 103 -17.67 2.76 -1.57
C LEU A 103 -17.36 3.97 -0.67
N LEU A 104 -17.10 5.14 -1.26
CA LEU A 104 -16.75 6.34 -0.51
C LEU A 104 -17.91 6.86 0.36
N PRO A 105 -19.16 6.97 -0.14
CA PRO A 105 -20.31 7.26 0.72
C PRO A 105 -20.50 6.26 1.86
N ILE A 106 -20.32 4.95 1.60
CA ILE A 106 -20.47 3.91 2.63
C ILE A 106 -19.46 4.12 3.77
N PHE A 107 -18.19 4.33 3.42
CA PHE A 107 -17.13 4.57 4.41
C PHE A 107 -17.34 5.89 5.17
N ALA A 108 -17.78 6.95 4.48
CA ALA A 108 -18.11 8.23 5.11
C ALA A 108 -19.28 8.11 6.10
N ILE A 109 -20.35 7.40 5.73
CA ILE A 109 -21.50 7.11 6.60
C ILE A 109 -21.05 6.28 7.81
N LEU A 110 -20.24 5.23 7.59
CA LEU A 110 -19.71 4.39 8.66
C LEU A 110 -18.88 5.20 9.67
N PHE A 111 -17.99 6.07 9.18
CA PHE A 111 -17.21 6.97 10.02
C PHE A 111 -18.09 7.97 10.78
N GLY A 112 -19.08 8.57 10.11
CA GLY A 112 -20.01 9.52 10.69
C GLY A 112 -20.85 8.91 11.81
N ILE A 113 -21.44 7.73 11.57
CA ILE A 113 -22.22 6.99 12.58
C ILE A 113 -21.33 6.60 13.76
N GLY A 114 -20.16 6.01 13.51
CA GLY A 114 -19.24 5.61 14.58
C GLY A 114 -18.80 6.78 15.44
N SER A 115 -18.40 7.90 14.81
CA SER A 115 -18.03 9.14 15.50
C SER A 115 -19.19 9.72 16.30
N PHE A 116 -20.39 9.76 15.73
CA PHE A 116 -21.59 10.24 16.41
C PHE A 116 -21.93 9.41 17.65
N LEU A 117 -21.86 8.08 17.56
CA LEU A 117 -22.10 7.19 18.70
C LEU A 117 -21.07 7.38 19.83
N ILE A 118 -19.79 7.57 19.49
CA ILE A 118 -18.73 7.87 20.46
C ILE A 118 -18.98 9.22 21.15
N ILE A 119 -19.36 10.25 20.39
CA ILE A 119 -19.64 11.59 20.92
C ILE A 119 -20.88 11.57 21.83
N LYS A 120 -21.97 10.94 21.39
CA LYS A 120 -23.25 10.91 22.10
C LYS A 120 -23.23 10.07 23.37
N THR A 121 -22.34 9.07 23.45
CA THR A 121 -22.21 8.19 24.62
C THR A 121 -21.86 8.97 25.89
N LYS A 122 -22.65 8.77 26.95
CA LYS A 122 -22.42 9.31 28.30
C LYS A 122 -21.62 8.36 29.20
N ARG A 123 -21.43 7.11 28.77
CA ARG A 123 -20.65 6.11 29.51
C ARG A 123 -19.17 6.49 29.54
N THR A 124 -18.47 6.07 30.59
CA THR A 124 -17.01 6.13 30.65
C THR A 124 -16.44 5.16 29.60
N LEU A 125 -15.50 5.64 28.78
CA LEU A 125 -14.92 4.89 27.67
C LEU A 125 -13.60 4.21 28.05
N ASP A 126 -13.35 4.03 29.34
CA ASP A 126 -12.10 3.56 29.92
C ASP A 126 -11.75 2.16 29.41
N ASN A 127 -12.70 1.23 29.51
CA ASN A 127 -12.54 -0.14 29.02
C ASN A 127 -12.37 -0.15 27.49
N ALA A 128 -13.14 0.65 26.76
CA ALA A 128 -13.04 0.72 25.30
C ALA A 128 -11.65 1.23 24.87
N THR A 129 -11.18 2.33 25.44
CA THR A 129 -9.83 2.87 25.20
C THR A 129 -8.75 1.84 25.58
N SER A 130 -8.89 1.15 26.71
CA SER A 130 -7.94 0.12 27.13
C SER A 130 -7.90 -1.05 26.14
N THR A 131 -9.05 -1.56 25.71
CA THR A 131 -9.13 -2.65 24.72
C THR A 131 -8.51 -2.23 23.39
N VAL A 132 -8.82 -1.03 22.91
CA VAL A 132 -8.28 -0.50 21.64
C VAL A 132 -6.78 -0.26 21.72
N ASN A 133 -6.24 0.16 22.88
CA ASN A 133 -4.79 0.17 23.13
C ASN A 133 -4.17 -1.21 23.00
N ILE A 134 -4.73 -2.22 23.67
CA ILE A 134 -4.20 -3.60 23.61
C ILE A 134 -4.19 -4.09 22.16
N ILE A 135 -5.28 -3.90 21.42
CA ILE A 135 -5.36 -4.27 20.00
C ILE A 135 -4.26 -3.58 19.19
N SER A 136 -4.07 -2.27 19.38
CA SER A 136 -3.03 -1.54 18.65
C SER A 136 -1.61 -2.02 18.96
N VAL A 137 -1.33 -2.39 20.21
CA VAL A 137 -0.03 -2.96 20.59
C VAL A 137 0.16 -4.34 19.97
N VAL A 138 -0.87 -5.18 19.99
CA VAL A 138 -0.84 -6.50 19.34
C VAL A 138 -0.57 -6.37 17.85
N PHE A 139 -1.22 -5.41 17.18
CA PHE A 139 -0.99 -5.16 15.75
C PHE A 139 0.45 -4.74 15.45
N ILE A 140 1.02 -3.84 16.25
CA ILE A 140 2.44 -3.46 16.10
C ILE A 140 3.36 -4.65 16.38
N PHE A 141 3.05 -5.46 17.40
CA PHE A 141 3.83 -6.66 17.72
C PHE A 141 3.83 -7.68 16.58
N VAL A 142 2.66 -7.92 15.96
CA VAL A 142 2.54 -8.79 14.78
C VAL A 142 3.42 -8.28 13.63
N ILE A 143 3.41 -6.97 13.34
CA ILE A 143 4.26 -6.42 12.28
C ILE A 143 5.75 -6.55 12.61
N ILE A 144 6.15 -6.34 13.86
CA ILE A 144 7.56 -6.52 14.26
C ILE A 144 7.99 -7.97 14.03
N ILE A 145 7.14 -8.95 14.33
CA ILE A 145 7.40 -10.35 14.01
C ILE A 145 7.53 -10.54 12.49
N THR A 146 6.62 -9.98 11.69
CA THR A 146 6.71 -10.05 10.23
C THR A 146 8.03 -9.49 9.71
N ILE A 147 8.45 -8.32 10.18
CA ILE A 147 9.75 -7.73 9.82
C ILE A 147 10.90 -8.65 10.23
N GLY A 148 10.84 -9.25 11.42
CA GLY A 148 11.85 -10.21 11.87
C GLY A 148 11.93 -11.44 10.99
N ILE A 149 10.79 -12.00 10.57
CA ILE A 149 10.72 -13.13 9.64
C ILE A 149 11.30 -12.72 8.28
N GLU A 150 10.92 -11.58 7.73
CA GLU A 150 11.41 -11.14 6.42
C GLU A 150 12.91 -10.77 6.44
N THR A 151 13.40 -10.20 7.54
CA THR A 151 14.81 -9.77 7.66
C THR A 151 15.76 -10.92 7.98
N PHE A 152 15.33 -11.89 8.82
CA PHE A 152 16.19 -12.96 9.32
C PHE A 152 15.83 -14.35 8.80
N GLY A 153 14.63 -14.55 8.26
CA GLY A 153 14.19 -15.81 7.67
C GLY A 153 14.67 -16.04 6.25
N CYS A 154 15.30 -15.04 5.62
CA CYS A 154 15.61 -15.01 4.19
C CYS A 154 17.11 -14.95 3.87
N ASP A 155 17.90 -15.93 4.34
CA ASP A 155 19.13 -16.33 3.64
C ASP A 155 18.85 -17.45 2.59
N GLU A 156 17.78 -18.25 2.75
CA GLU A 156 17.46 -19.37 1.84
C GLU A 156 16.13 -19.22 1.06
N CYS A 157 15.22 -18.32 1.44
CA CYS A 157 13.87 -18.25 0.85
C CYS A 157 13.75 -17.45 -0.46
N LEU A 158 14.71 -16.58 -0.80
CA LEU A 158 14.70 -15.87 -2.09
C LEU A 158 15.08 -16.75 -3.29
N ILE A 159 15.46 -18.02 -3.08
CA ILE A 159 15.74 -18.97 -4.16
C ILE A 159 14.50 -19.79 -4.55
N GLN A 160 13.49 -19.94 -3.68
CA GLN A 160 12.50 -21.01 -3.87
C GLN A 160 11.06 -20.58 -4.20
N GLN A 161 10.70 -19.29 -4.18
CA GLN A 161 9.30 -18.90 -4.38
C GLN A 161 8.88 -18.42 -5.77
N ASN A 162 9.75 -18.43 -6.79
CA ASN A 162 9.27 -18.33 -8.18
C ASN A 162 10.25 -18.71 -9.32
N ILE A 163 11.38 -19.39 -9.09
CA ILE A 163 12.24 -19.87 -10.20
C ILE A 163 11.98 -21.35 -10.51
N THR A 164 10.73 -21.81 -10.37
CA THR A 164 10.31 -23.10 -10.98
C THR A 164 9.38 -22.92 -12.17
N ASN A 165 8.82 -21.72 -12.39
CA ASN A 165 7.97 -21.42 -13.55
C ASN A 165 8.22 -19.99 -14.10
N ILE A 166 9.45 -19.46 -14.01
CA ILE A 166 9.81 -18.38 -14.93
C ILE A 166 10.02 -19.04 -16.27
N ASP A 167 8.93 -19.04 -17.03
CA ASP A 167 8.75 -19.59 -18.35
C ASP A 167 9.51 -18.76 -19.41
N PHE A 168 10.77 -18.40 -19.11
CA PHE A 168 11.64 -17.65 -20.04
C PHE A 168 11.98 -18.47 -21.30
N PHE A 169 11.62 -19.74 -21.31
CA PHE A 169 11.86 -20.68 -22.40
C PHE A 169 10.61 -21.46 -22.83
N SER A 170 9.39 -21.05 -22.44
CA SER A 170 8.22 -21.61 -23.14
C SER A 170 8.19 -21.11 -24.57
N ASP A 171 8.06 -22.06 -25.48
CA ASP A 171 7.84 -21.81 -26.90
C ASP A 171 6.35 -21.50 -27.20
N GLU A 172 5.52 -21.35 -26.16
CA GLU A 172 4.13 -20.95 -26.29
C GLU A 172 4.04 -19.47 -26.64
N ARG A 173 3.91 -19.19 -27.94
CA ARG A 173 3.60 -17.87 -28.45
C ARG A 173 2.20 -17.46 -27.97
N VAL A 174 2.14 -16.54 -27.03
CA VAL A 174 0.88 -15.89 -26.64
C VAL A 174 0.43 -15.00 -27.80
N ASP A 175 -0.68 -15.37 -28.44
CA ASP A 175 -1.29 -14.57 -29.49
C ASP A 175 -2.14 -13.45 -28.86
N PHE A 176 -1.69 -12.21 -29.02
CA PHE A 176 -2.41 -11.02 -28.55
C PHE A 176 -3.38 -10.45 -29.60
N SER A 177 -3.53 -11.09 -30.77
CA SER A 177 -4.38 -10.62 -31.86
C SER A 177 -5.82 -10.29 -31.42
N SER A 178 -6.37 -11.06 -30.47
CA SER A 178 -7.72 -10.86 -29.94
C SER A 178 -7.93 -9.57 -29.14
N TYR A 179 -6.86 -8.89 -28.71
CA TYR A 179 -6.94 -7.63 -27.95
C TYR A 179 -6.95 -6.38 -28.85
N PHE A 180 -6.68 -6.53 -30.14
CA PHE A 180 -6.67 -5.44 -31.10
C PHE A 180 -7.94 -5.51 -31.96
N GLU A 181 -8.56 -4.36 -32.24
CA GLU A 181 -9.67 -4.30 -33.20
C GLU A 181 -9.18 -4.67 -34.60
N ASP A 182 -10.04 -5.27 -35.42
CA ASP A 182 -9.75 -5.59 -36.82
C ASP A 182 -9.35 -4.31 -37.58
N HIS A 183 -8.05 -4.14 -37.82
CA HIS A 183 -7.53 -3.04 -38.62
C HIS A 183 -7.37 -3.48 -40.07
N SER A 184 -8.14 -2.88 -40.97
CA SER A 184 -8.00 -3.07 -42.41
C SER A 184 -6.87 -2.19 -42.94
N PHE A 185 -5.67 -2.78 -43.08
CA PHE A 185 -4.58 -2.13 -43.79
C PHE A 185 -4.66 -2.47 -45.28
N SER A 186 -4.75 -1.44 -46.14
CA SER A 186 -4.61 -1.58 -47.58
C SER A 186 -3.13 -1.73 -47.95
N ILE A 187 -2.62 -2.95 -47.78
CA ILE A 187 -1.24 -3.32 -48.10
C ILE A 187 -1.19 -3.69 -49.59
N SER A 188 -0.30 -3.06 -50.36
CA SER A 188 -0.03 -3.46 -51.74
C SER A 188 0.59 -4.88 -51.77
N GLU A 189 -0.04 -5.83 -52.47
CA GLU A 189 0.35 -7.25 -52.57
C GLU A 189 1.79 -7.52 -53.03
N SER A 190 2.51 -6.49 -53.51
CA SER A 190 3.84 -6.61 -54.12
C SER A 190 5.03 -6.52 -53.16
N ASN A 191 4.84 -6.19 -51.87
CA ASN A 191 5.95 -6.02 -50.93
C ASN A 191 5.84 -7.03 -49.78
N SER A 192 6.89 -7.85 -49.60
CA SER A 192 7.03 -8.69 -48.42
C SER A 192 6.97 -7.81 -47.17
N LEU A 193 6.03 -8.09 -46.26
CA LEU A 193 5.93 -7.36 -45.01
C LEU A 193 7.17 -7.62 -44.15
N PRO A 194 7.79 -6.57 -43.58
CA PRO A 194 8.90 -6.76 -42.66
C PRO A 194 8.41 -7.37 -41.34
N ASN A 195 9.25 -8.20 -40.71
CA ASN A 195 9.03 -8.58 -39.33
C ASN A 195 9.29 -7.37 -38.42
N VAL A 196 8.37 -7.10 -37.49
CA VAL A 196 8.52 -6.04 -36.48
C VAL A 196 8.73 -6.68 -35.12
N TYR A 197 9.83 -6.36 -34.46
CA TYR A 197 10.13 -6.79 -33.10
C TYR A 197 10.00 -5.59 -32.17
N TYR A 198 9.10 -5.66 -31.20
CA TYR A 198 8.96 -4.63 -30.17
C TYR A 198 9.55 -5.14 -28.85
N ILE A 199 10.70 -4.58 -28.47
CA ILE A 199 11.46 -4.99 -27.27
C ILE A 199 11.23 -3.95 -26.19
N ILE A 200 10.52 -4.33 -25.11
CA ILE A 200 10.32 -3.49 -23.94
C ILE A 200 11.27 -3.97 -22.84
N LEU A 201 12.25 -3.13 -22.50
CA LEU A 201 13.19 -3.42 -21.43
C LEU A 201 12.65 -2.81 -20.12
N ASP A 202 12.17 -3.65 -19.21
CA ASP A 202 11.74 -3.18 -17.89
C ASP A 202 12.96 -2.72 -17.06
N GLY A 203 12.81 -1.58 -16.38
CA GLY A 203 13.85 -1.01 -15.53
C GLY A 203 15.13 -0.54 -16.23
N TYR A 204 15.21 -0.47 -17.57
CA TYR A 204 16.42 0.00 -18.28
C TYR A 204 16.63 1.52 -18.11
N PRO A 205 17.66 1.97 -17.37
CA PRO A 205 17.81 3.39 -17.05
C PRO A 205 18.41 4.17 -18.22
N ARG A 206 18.04 5.45 -18.32
CA ARG A 206 18.61 6.36 -19.33
C ARG A 206 20.11 6.59 -19.07
N ASN A 207 20.89 6.82 -20.14
CA ASN A 207 22.35 6.95 -20.07
C ASN A 207 22.85 7.99 -19.04
N ASP A 208 22.15 9.12 -18.88
CA ASP A 208 22.48 10.15 -17.89
C ASP A 208 22.29 9.66 -16.44
N VAL A 209 21.27 8.83 -16.19
CA VAL A 209 21.02 8.20 -14.88
C VAL A 209 22.12 7.20 -14.55
N LEU A 210 22.46 6.32 -15.51
CA LEU A 210 23.56 5.35 -15.38
C LEU A 210 24.88 6.05 -15.06
N LYS A 211 25.19 7.13 -15.78
CA LYS A 211 26.41 7.90 -15.55
C LYS A 211 26.42 8.60 -14.20
N LYS A 212 25.30 9.20 -13.79
CA LYS A 212 25.19 9.99 -12.55
C LYS A 212 25.18 9.14 -11.29
N HIS A 213 24.48 8.00 -11.31
CA HIS A 213 24.20 7.22 -10.10
C HIS A 213 25.03 5.93 -10.01
N LEU A 214 25.47 5.38 -11.15
CA LEU A 214 26.24 4.13 -11.21
C LEU A 214 27.66 4.33 -11.75
N ASN A 215 28.03 5.56 -12.13
CA ASN A 215 29.30 5.87 -12.80
C ASN A 215 29.57 4.99 -14.03
N PHE A 216 28.50 4.58 -14.72
CA PHE A 216 28.57 3.70 -15.88
C PHE A 216 28.29 4.49 -17.17
N ASP A 217 29.20 4.40 -18.15
CA ASP A 217 29.03 5.02 -19.47
C ASP A 217 28.47 4.00 -20.46
N ASN A 218 27.18 4.13 -20.78
CA ASN A 218 26.47 3.25 -21.68
C ASN A 218 26.45 3.75 -23.14
N SER A 219 27.24 4.79 -23.46
CA SER A 219 27.24 5.40 -24.79
C SER A 219 27.62 4.42 -25.90
N GLU A 220 28.56 3.50 -25.65
CA GLU A 220 28.97 2.47 -26.62
C GLU A 220 27.78 1.66 -27.12
N PHE A 221 26.97 1.11 -26.20
CA PHE A 221 25.81 0.29 -26.54
C PHE A 221 24.72 1.10 -27.24
N THR A 222 24.40 2.30 -26.76
CA THR A 222 23.37 3.13 -27.43
C THR A 222 23.81 3.64 -28.80
N ASN A 223 25.11 3.92 -28.99
CA ASN A 223 25.66 4.28 -30.29
C ASN A 223 25.60 3.09 -31.26
N PHE A 224 25.89 1.88 -30.77
CA PHE A 224 25.73 0.65 -31.54
C PHE A 224 24.28 0.46 -32.01
N LEU A 225 23.29 0.69 -31.15
CA LEU A 225 21.87 0.61 -31.53
C LEU A 225 21.49 1.69 -32.56
N ASN A 226 21.83 2.96 -32.32
CA ASN A 226 21.56 4.06 -33.25
C ASN A 226 22.18 3.84 -34.65
N GLN A 227 23.32 3.15 -34.73
CA GLN A 227 23.96 2.82 -36.00
C GLN A 227 23.25 1.68 -36.74
N ARG A 228 22.50 0.83 -36.03
CA ARG A 228 21.84 -0.37 -36.60
C ARG A 228 20.34 -0.23 -36.79
N GLY A 229 19.69 0.74 -36.14
CA GLY A 229 18.25 1.00 -36.23
C GLY A 229 17.55 0.79 -34.90
#